data_AF-A0A9N9FRD1-F1
#
_entry.id   AF-A0A9N9FRD1-F1
#
_cell.length_a   1.000
_cell.length_b   1.000
_cell.length_c   1.000
_cell.angle_alpha   90.00
_cell.angle_beta   90.00
_cell.angle_gamma   90.00
#
_symmetry.space_group_name_H-M   'P 1'
#
loop_
_entity.id
_entity.type
_entity.pdbx_description
1 polymer ?
#
loop_
_entity_poly.entity_id
_entity_poly.type
_entity_poly.pdbx_seq_one_letter_code
_entity_poly.pdbx_strand_id
1 'polypeptide(L)'
;IFSEENNYNDQTYPISIRLGLEIMIQLNKKHFIIHIVRNIHSQLQPGYICEGSRQSSSIVTSASTVLTSVYQTIFGTKTRFLELAYLGLNQINAA
;
A
#
# COMPACT_ATOMS: atom_id res chain seq x y z
N ILE A 1 37.12 21.09 17.78
CA ILE A 1 37.73 20.42 16.62
C ILE A 1 36.80 19.27 16.27
N PHE A 2 36.12 19.37 15.13
CA PHE A 2 35.26 18.31 14.62
C PHE A 2 36.13 17.20 14.04
N SER A 3 35.82 15.96 14.38
CA SER A 3 36.16 14.79 13.56
C SER A 3 34.97 13.84 13.57
N GLU A 4 34.65 13.37 12.38
CA GLU A 4 33.42 12.73 11.92
C GLU A 4 33.16 11.34 12.49
N GLU A 5 31.88 11.05 12.78
CA GLU A 5 31.27 9.75 12.55
C GLU A 5 29.79 10.00 12.19
N ASN A 6 29.45 9.96 10.89
CA ASN A 6 28.07 10.16 10.43
C ASN A 6 27.23 8.91 10.72
N ASN A 7 26.81 8.78 11.98
CA ASN A 7 25.82 7.80 12.41
C ASN A 7 24.41 8.36 12.08
N TYR A 8 23.95 8.17 10.84
CA TYR A 8 22.55 8.39 10.51
C TYR A 8 21.72 7.35 11.26
N ASN A 9 21.31 7.66 12.48
CA ASN A 9 20.17 7.00 13.11
C ASN A 9 18.97 7.19 12.18
N ASP A 10 18.55 6.11 11.52
CA ASP A 10 17.44 6.10 10.58
C ASP A 10 16.11 6.34 11.33
N GLN A 11 15.87 7.59 11.72
CA GLN A 11 14.67 8.00 12.43
C GLN A 11 13.46 7.83 11.50
N THR A 12 12.76 6.72 11.68
CA THR A 12 11.52 6.43 10.95
C THR A 12 10.36 7.23 11.57
N TYR A 13 9.82 8.20 10.83
CA TYR A 13 8.61 8.93 11.22
C TYR A 13 7.38 8.22 10.63
N PRO A 14 6.49 7.62 11.45
CA PRO A 14 5.36 6.88 10.92
C PRO A 14 4.38 7.81 10.22
N ILE A 15 4.03 7.50 8.98
CA ILE A 15 2.93 8.17 8.28
C ILE A 15 1.62 7.52 8.72
N SER A 16 0.77 8.38 9.24
CA SER A 16 -0.51 8.02 9.80
C SER A 16 -1.52 7.72 8.68
N ILE A 17 -2.04 6.49 8.62
CA ILE A 17 -3.08 6.10 7.66
C ILE A 17 -4.39 6.83 8.02
N ARG A 18 -5.07 7.42 7.02
CA ARG A 18 -6.32 8.17 7.20
C ARG A 18 -7.37 7.70 6.20
N LEU A 19 -8.64 7.75 6.60
CA LEU A 19 -9.76 7.56 5.67
C LEU A 19 -9.77 8.69 4.64
N GLY A 20 -10.01 8.34 3.38
CA GLY A 20 -9.94 9.27 2.25
C GLY A 20 -8.51 9.52 1.73
N LEU A 21 -7.49 8.91 2.34
CA LEU A 21 -6.15 8.92 1.75
C LEU A 21 -6.16 8.07 0.46
N GLU A 22 -5.62 8.64 -0.61
CA GLU A 22 -5.43 7.99 -1.89
C GLU A 22 -3.93 7.87 -2.20
N ILE A 23 -3.53 6.72 -2.72
CA ILE A 23 -2.12 6.43 -3.02
C ILE A 23 -2.02 5.99 -4.46
N MET A 24 -1.36 6.80 -5.29
CA MET A 24 -1.10 6.48 -6.68
C MET A 24 0.25 5.77 -6.81
N ILE A 25 0.25 4.61 -7.50
CA ILE A 25 1.45 3.80 -7.75
C ILE A 25 1.48 3.46 -9.25
N GLN A 26 2.67 3.54 -9.87
CA GLN A 26 2.85 3.10 -11.24
C GLN A 26 3.50 1.71 -11.28
N LEU A 27 2.79 0.72 -11.82
CA LEU A 27 3.29 -0.64 -12.03
C LEU A 27 3.16 -1.03 -13.49
N ASN A 28 4.21 -1.62 -14.06
CA ASN A 28 4.24 -2.04 -15.47
C ASN A 28 3.71 -0.95 -16.43
N LYS A 29 4.16 0.30 -16.22
CA LYS A 29 3.76 1.49 -16.98
C LYS A 29 2.27 1.84 -16.91
N LYS A 30 1.55 1.33 -15.91
CA LYS A 30 0.14 1.65 -15.65
C LYS A 30 -0.05 2.21 -14.24
N HIS A 31 -0.93 3.19 -14.12
CA HIS A 31 -1.30 3.76 -12.83
C HIS A 31 -2.35 2.91 -12.13
N PHE A 32 -2.15 2.77 -10.83
CA PHE A 32 -3.05 2.19 -9.87
C PHE A 32 -3.29 3.21 -8.77
N ILE A 33 -4.53 3.31 -8.30
CA ILE A 33 -4.89 4.15 -7.16
C ILE A 33 -5.43 3.23 -6.08
N ILE A 34 -4.88 3.34 -4.88
CA ILE A 34 -5.39 2.65 -3.69
C ILE A 34 -6.14 3.68 -2.86
N HIS A 35 -7.41 3.40 -2.62
CA HIS A 35 -8.31 4.20 -1.80
C HIS A 35 -8.44 3.60 -0.42
N ILE A 36 -8.22 4.41 0.61
CA ILE A 36 -8.41 4.01 2.01
C ILE A 36 -9.81 4.44 2.44
N VAL A 37 -10.70 3.47 2.60
CA VAL A 37 -12.12 3.68 2.84
C VAL A 37 -12.56 3.12 4.19
N ARG A 38 -13.75 3.53 4.65
CA ARG A 38 -14.33 2.98 5.88
C ARG A 38 -14.74 1.53 5.63
N ASN A 39 -14.32 0.61 6.50
CA ASN A 39 -14.83 -0.75 6.52
C ASN A 39 -16.16 -0.79 7.30
N ILE A 40 -17.22 -1.30 6.67
CA ILE A 40 -18.53 -1.43 7.32
C ILE A 40 -18.57 -2.54 8.38
N HIS A 41 -17.67 -3.52 8.28
CA HIS A 41 -17.58 -4.67 9.19
C HIS A 41 -16.61 -4.44 10.35
N SER A 42 -15.77 -3.40 10.31
CA SER A 42 -14.83 -3.07 11.37
C SER A 42 -14.59 -1.56 11.44
N GLN A 43 -14.89 -0.96 12.60
CA GLN A 43 -14.67 0.48 12.82
C GLN A 43 -13.20 0.82 13.07
N LEU A 44 -12.40 -0.14 13.52
CA LEU A 44 -11.01 0.05 13.91
C LEU A 44 -10.02 -0.29 12.79
N GLN A 45 -10.47 -0.98 11.74
CA GLN A 45 -9.63 -1.34 10.60
C GLN A 45 -10.18 -0.69 9.33
N PRO A 46 -9.36 0.04 8.56
CA PRO A 46 -9.80 0.56 7.28
C PRO A 46 -10.07 -0.56 6.27
N GLY A 47 -10.88 -0.24 5.29
CA GLY A 47 -10.98 -0.99 4.05
C GLY A 47 -10.10 -0.36 2.98
N TYR A 48 -9.74 -1.16 1.98
CA TYR A 48 -8.95 -0.75 0.85
C TYR A 48 -9.68 -1.13 -0.44
N ILE A 49 -9.64 -0.23 -1.42
CA ILE A 49 -10.05 -0.48 -2.80
C ILE A 49 -8.85 -0.15 -3.68
N CYS A 50 -8.63 -0.91 -4.74
CA CYS A 50 -7.68 -0.53 -5.78
C CYS A 50 -8.40 -0.35 -7.10
N GLU A 51 -8.00 0.67 -7.86
CA GLU A 51 -8.46 0.95 -9.20
C GLU A 51 -7.27 1.03 -10.14
N GLY A 52 -7.44 0.53 -11.37
CA GLY A 52 -6.41 0.62 -12.41
C GLY A 52 -6.94 0.12 -13.73
N SER A 53 -6.61 0.80 -14.83
CA SER A 53 -7.03 0.40 -16.20
C SER A 53 -8.52 0.08 -16.35
N ARG A 54 -9.42 0.87 -15.75
CA ARG A 54 -10.89 0.64 -15.73
C ARG A 54 -11.34 -0.62 -14.97
N GLN A 55 -10.44 -1.26 -14.24
CA GLN A 55 -10.76 -2.32 -13.30
C GLN A 55 -10.73 -1.78 -11.88
N SER A 56 -11.55 -2.36 -11.01
CA SER A 56 -11.62 -2.01 -9.59
C SER A 56 -11.83 -3.27 -8.75
N SER A 57 -11.30 -3.28 -7.54
CA SER A 57 -11.52 -4.35 -6.58
C SER A 57 -12.78 -4.11 -5.73
N SER A 58 -13.25 -5.16 -5.07
CA SER A 58 -14.10 -4.97 -3.88
C SER A 58 -13.29 -4.41 -2.70
N ILE A 59 -13.98 -3.97 -1.66
CA ILE A 59 -13.36 -3.53 -0.40
C ILE A 59 -12.77 -4.75 0.31
N VAL A 60 -11.48 -4.71 0.65
CA VAL A 60 -10.83 -5.72 1.51
C VAL A 60 -9.99 -5.06 2.61
N THR A 61 -9.47 -5.83 3.56
CA THR A 61 -8.70 -5.32 4.72
C THR A 61 -7.20 -5.16 4.45
N SER A 62 -6.73 -5.41 3.22
CA SER A 62 -5.31 -5.41 2.85
C SER A 62 -5.08 -4.66 1.53
N ALA A 63 -4.23 -3.62 1.58
CA ALA A 63 -3.82 -2.84 0.41
C ALA A 63 -3.09 -3.71 -0.64
N SER A 64 -2.24 -4.64 -0.20
CA SER A 64 -1.51 -5.51 -1.12
C SER A 64 -2.42 -6.50 -1.82
N THR A 65 -3.47 -6.95 -1.13
CA THR A 65 -4.45 -7.88 -1.70
C THR A 65 -5.26 -7.21 -2.80
N VAL A 66 -5.78 -5.99 -2.58
CA VAL A 66 -6.51 -5.27 -3.65
C VAL A 66 -5.61 -4.96 -4.85
N LEU A 67 -4.37 -4.50 -4.61
CA LEU A 67 -3.43 -4.18 -5.68
C LEU A 67 -3.09 -5.43 -6.50
N THR A 68 -2.80 -6.55 -5.83
CA THR A 68 -2.48 -7.82 -6.50
C THR A 68 -3.67 -8.34 -7.30
N SER A 69 -4.89 -8.23 -6.77
CA SER A 69 -6.11 -8.65 -7.45
C SER A 69 -6.36 -7.87 -8.73
N VAL A 70 -6.27 -6.53 -8.68
CA VAL A 70 -6.48 -5.67 -9.85
C VAL A 70 -5.36 -5.86 -10.86
N TYR A 71 -4.10 -5.92 -10.40
CA TYR A 71 -2.96 -6.19 -11.28
C TYR A 71 -3.10 -7.53 -12.01
N GLN A 72 -3.48 -8.59 -11.30
CA GLN A 72 -3.70 -9.92 -11.89
C GLN A 72 -4.86 -9.90 -12.89
N THR A 73 -5.91 -9.14 -12.63
CA THR A 73 -7.03 -8.96 -13.57
C THR A 73 -6.58 -8.29 -14.86
N ILE A 74 -5.66 -7.32 -14.79
CA ILE A 74 -5.19 -6.56 -15.96
C ILE A 74 -4.13 -7.33 -16.77
N PHE A 75 -3.24 -8.06 -16.10
CA PHE A 75 -2.04 -8.66 -16.72
C PHE A 75 -1.99 -10.18 -16.68
N GLY A 76 -2.94 -10.85 -16.04
CA GLY A 76 -2.97 -12.32 -15.89
C GLY A 76 -1.87 -12.89 -15.00
N THR A 77 -1.07 -12.05 -14.33
CA THR A 77 0.06 -12.44 -13.49
C THR A 77 -0.04 -11.81 -12.10
N LYS A 78 0.51 -12.46 -11.08
CA LYS A 78 0.56 -11.87 -9.72
C LYS A 78 1.73 -10.88 -9.64
N THR A 79 1.52 -9.77 -8.94
CA THR A 79 2.61 -8.86 -8.58
C THR A 79 3.24 -9.29 -7.24
N ARG A 80 4.56 -9.14 -7.10
CA ARG A 80 5.25 -9.24 -5.82
C ARG A 80 5.70 -7.84 -5.45
N PHE A 81 4.93 -7.16 -4.60
CA PHE A 81 5.17 -5.76 -4.28
C PHE A 81 5.55 -5.57 -2.81
N LEU A 82 6.85 -5.36 -2.58
CA LEU A 82 7.40 -5.05 -1.26
C LEU A 82 7.25 -3.55 -0.91
N GLU A 83 7.04 -2.69 -1.90
CA GLU A 83 6.95 -1.24 -1.70
C GLU A 83 5.74 -0.80 -0.85
N LEU A 84 4.63 -1.55 -0.87
CA LEU A 84 3.52 -1.30 0.06
C LEU A 84 3.90 -1.57 1.52
N ALA A 85 4.90 -2.42 1.77
CA ALA A 85 5.42 -2.64 3.11
C ALA A 85 6.23 -1.42 3.61
N TYR A 86 6.98 -0.75 2.72
CA TYR A 86 7.67 0.51 3.07
C TYR A 86 6.70 1.64 3.42
N LEU A 87 5.51 1.65 2.82
CA LEU A 87 4.43 2.57 3.19
C LEU A 87 3.67 2.15 4.46
N GLY A 88 4.06 1.05 5.11
CA GLY A 88 3.36 0.52 6.29
C GLY A 88 1.98 -0.04 6.01
N LEU A 89 1.65 -0.30 4.74
CA LEU A 89 0.32 -0.76 4.29
C LEU A 89 0.22 -2.29 4.21
N ASN A 90 1.31 -2.99 4.52
CA ASN A 90 1.36 -4.44 4.54
C ASN A 90 1.95 -4.89 5.88
N GLN A 91 1.28 -5.85 6.51
CA GLN A 91 1.85 -6.55 7.67
C GLN A 91 2.97 -7.44 7.13
N ILE A 92 4.23 -7.08 7.39
CA ILE A 92 5.32 -8.02 7.20
C ILE A 92 5.17 -9.02 8.34
N ASN A 93 4.53 -10.16 8.09
CA ASN A 93 4.61 -11.26 9.03
C ASN A 93 6.08 -11.68 9.04
N ALA A 94 6.83 -11.23 10.05
CA ALA A 94 8.05 -11.89 10.47
C ALA A 94 7.63 -13.28 10.97
N ALA A 95 7.88 -14.29 10.14
CA ALA A 95 7.81 -15.68 10.55
C ALA A 95 8.97 -15.99 11.50
#